data_AF-A0A5C6GBV6-F1
#
_entry.id   AF-A0A5C6GBV6-F1
#
_cell.length_a   1.000
_cell.length_b   1.000
_cell.length_c   1.000
_cell.angle_alpha   90.00
_cell.angle_beta   90.00
_cell.angle_gamma   90.00
#
_symmetry.space_group_name_H-M   'P 1'
#
loop_
_entity.id
_entity.type
_entity.pdbx_description
1 polymer ?
#
loop_
_entity_poly.entity_id
_entity_poly.type
_entity_poly.pdbx_seq_one_letter_code
_entity_poly.pdbx_strand_id
1 'polypeptide(L)'
;MPKSKHASKRSAPGTPIGRLLGILALLTALLSAIVYLVEQNLEKFYIFDLDELHDVSKRGLAKHGDDTRAVVKYIVDDLHKTHGVHINLEEEWVFNNAGGAMGAMYIIHARTAIGTEGHTGRHTADDYFHILTGEQRAYVPGEYEPEIYPPGSVHHLRRGVVKQYSMPDKCFALEYARGWIPPMLFFGFADGLFSTLDYPTLWKTTHLTGKQMIGNLLRGKF
;
A
#
# COMPACT_ATOMS: atom_id res chain seq x y z
N MET A 1 -19.40 73.22 26.03
CA MET A 1 -19.52 71.80 25.60
C MET A 1 -18.26 71.41 24.84
N PRO A 2 -17.41 70.49 25.32
CA PRO A 2 -16.33 69.96 24.51
C PRO A 2 -16.83 68.75 23.70
N LYS A 3 -16.48 68.72 22.41
CA LYS A 3 -16.81 67.63 21.47
C LYS A 3 -16.00 66.37 21.82
N SER A 4 -16.70 65.25 22.00
CA SER A 4 -16.12 63.91 22.13
C SER A 4 -15.37 63.53 20.85
N LYS A 5 -14.06 63.27 20.96
CA LYS A 5 -13.25 62.66 19.88
C LYS A 5 -13.46 61.15 19.96
N HIS A 6 -14.11 60.57 18.95
CA HIS A 6 -14.11 59.12 18.76
C HIS A 6 -12.69 58.64 18.47
N ALA A 7 -12.05 58.06 19.48
CA ALA A 7 -10.80 57.33 19.30
C ALA A 7 -11.08 56.04 18.53
N SER A 8 -10.57 55.96 17.30
CA SER A 8 -10.49 54.74 16.51
C SER A 8 -9.73 53.67 17.31
N LYS A 9 -10.44 52.65 17.82
CA LYS A 9 -9.84 51.45 18.42
C LYS A 9 -9.06 50.72 17.33
N ARG A 10 -7.73 50.92 17.27
CA ARG A 10 -6.84 50.01 16.53
C ARG A 10 -6.97 48.63 17.16
N SER A 11 -7.38 47.65 16.36
CA SER A 11 -7.41 46.24 16.75
C SER A 11 -6.03 45.84 17.25
N ALA A 12 -5.94 45.34 18.48
CA ALA A 12 -4.68 44.86 19.03
C ALA A 12 -4.11 43.74 18.12
N PRO A 13 -2.80 43.74 17.83
CA PRO A 13 -2.21 42.65 17.06
C PRO A 13 -2.43 41.33 17.81
N GLY A 14 -3.03 40.35 17.12
CA GLY A 14 -3.31 39.02 17.69
C GLY A 14 -2.06 38.41 18.32
N THR A 15 -2.23 37.71 19.45
CA THR A 15 -1.14 37.09 20.19
C THR A 15 -0.33 36.14 19.29
N PRO A 16 0.98 35.94 19.55
CA PRO A 16 1.82 35.03 18.76
C PRO A 16 1.22 33.62 18.64
N ILE A 17 0.57 33.14 19.71
CA ILE A 17 -0.16 31.87 19.74
C ILE A 17 -1.38 31.91 18.82
N GLY A 18 -2.17 32.99 18.83
CA GLY A 18 -3.32 33.14 17.92
C GLY A 18 -2.92 33.19 16.45
N ARG A 19 -1.78 33.81 16.13
CA ARG A 19 -1.21 33.80 14.77
C ARG A 19 -0.75 32.41 14.36
N LEU A 20 -0.06 31.68 15.25
CA LEU A 20 0.37 30.31 15.00
C LEU A 20 -0.82 29.37 14.77
N LEU A 21 -1.84 29.43 15.63
CA LEU A 21 -3.07 28.66 15.48
C LEU A 21 -3.80 28.98 14.18
N GLY A 22 -3.84 30.27 13.79
CA GLY A 22 -4.40 30.68 12.49
C GLY A 22 -3.64 30.10 11.30
N ILE A 23 -2.30 30.09 11.34
CA ILE A 23 -1.45 29.49 10.30
C ILE A 23 -1.68 27.97 10.24
N LEU A 24 -1.67 27.28 11.38
CA LEU A 24 -1.90 25.84 11.44
C LEU A 24 -3.29 25.46 10.93
N ALA A 25 -4.32 26.22 11.30
CA ALA A 25 -5.67 26.01 10.80
C ALA A 25 -5.74 26.19 9.28
N LEU A 26 -5.10 27.23 8.73
CA LEU A 26 -5.06 27.47 7.29
C LEU A 26 -4.31 26.35 6.55
N LEU A 27 -3.15 25.93 7.03
CA LEU A 27 -2.36 24.84 6.44
C LEU A 27 -3.15 23.52 6.49
N THR A 28 -3.83 23.24 7.59
CA THR A 28 -4.67 22.03 7.74
C THR A 28 -5.85 22.07 6.79
N ALA A 29 -6.51 23.23 6.64
CA ALA A 29 -7.61 23.40 5.69
C ALA A 29 -7.13 23.22 4.25
N LEU A 30 -5.99 23.81 3.89
CA LEU A 30 -5.41 23.67 2.55
C LEU A 30 -5.00 22.22 2.26
N LEU A 31 -4.31 21.57 3.19
CA LEU A 31 -3.94 20.16 3.05
C LEU A 31 -5.17 19.27 2.93
N SER A 32 -6.18 19.47 3.78
CA SER A 32 -7.45 18.73 3.71
C SER A 32 -8.15 18.92 2.36
N ALA A 33 -8.16 20.15 1.82
CA ALA A 33 -8.74 20.41 0.51
C ALA A 33 -7.98 19.70 -0.61
N ILE A 34 -6.64 19.70 -0.58
CA ILE A 34 -5.80 18.97 -1.54
C ILE A 34 -6.07 17.47 -1.45
N VAL A 35 -6.03 16.90 -0.23
CA VAL A 35 -6.31 15.48 0.03
C VAL A 35 -7.68 15.12 -0.52
N TYR A 36 -8.70 15.91 -0.22
CA TYR A 36 -10.07 15.69 -0.70
C TYR A 36 -10.16 15.67 -2.23
N LEU A 37 -9.53 16.65 -2.90
CA LEU A 37 -9.53 16.72 -4.37
C LEU A 37 -8.77 15.56 -5.02
N VAL A 38 -7.63 15.16 -4.44
CA VAL A 38 -6.86 14.00 -4.91
C VAL A 38 -7.66 12.71 -4.69
N GLU A 39 -8.29 12.55 -3.53
CA GLU A 39 -9.12 11.39 -3.18
C GLU A 39 -10.24 11.18 -4.20
N GLN A 40 -10.93 12.26 -4.59
CA GLN A 40 -11.99 12.22 -5.61
C GLN A 40 -11.50 11.84 -7.01
N ASN A 41 -10.20 11.94 -7.28
CA ASN A 41 -9.62 11.71 -8.60
C ASN A 41 -8.61 10.54 -8.61
N LEU A 42 -8.56 9.74 -7.54
CA LEU A 42 -7.58 8.65 -7.40
C LEU A 42 -7.54 7.70 -8.60
N GLU A 43 -8.71 7.36 -9.15
CA GLU A 43 -8.83 6.44 -10.29
C GLU A 43 -8.05 6.89 -11.52
N LYS A 44 -7.85 8.19 -11.72
CA LYS A 44 -7.10 8.73 -12.88
C LYS A 44 -5.59 8.46 -12.78
N PHE A 45 -5.11 8.17 -11.58
CA PHE A 45 -3.70 7.95 -11.31
C PHE A 45 -3.32 6.47 -11.37
N TYR A 46 -4.28 5.58 -11.17
CA TYR A 46 -4.05 4.14 -11.27
C TYR A 46 -3.59 3.73 -12.67
N ILE A 47 -2.57 2.88 -12.71
CA ILE A 47 -2.00 2.32 -13.93
C ILE A 47 -2.72 1.01 -14.27
N PHE A 48 -2.96 0.19 -13.26
CA PHE A 48 -3.53 -1.14 -13.41
C PHE A 48 -5.03 -1.13 -13.15
N ASP A 49 -5.75 -1.85 -14.00
CA ASP A 49 -7.15 -2.18 -13.79
C ASP A 49 -7.28 -3.48 -12.97
N LEU A 50 -8.29 -3.57 -12.11
CA LEU A 50 -8.46 -4.74 -11.26
C LEU A 50 -8.90 -5.98 -12.04
N ASP A 51 -9.77 -5.82 -13.04
CA ASP A 51 -10.24 -6.93 -13.84
C ASP A 51 -9.12 -7.45 -14.73
N GLU A 52 -8.25 -6.56 -15.24
CA GLU A 52 -7.02 -6.94 -15.95
C GLU A 52 -6.09 -7.78 -15.07
N LEU A 53 -5.79 -7.33 -13.84
CA LEU A 53 -4.93 -8.07 -12.91
C LEU A 53 -5.52 -9.44 -12.53
N HIS A 54 -6.84 -9.51 -12.37
CA HIS A 54 -7.51 -10.77 -12.08
C HIS A 54 -7.50 -11.73 -13.27
N ASP A 55 -7.79 -11.22 -14.46
CA ASP A 55 -7.79 -11.99 -15.71
C ASP A 55 -6.40 -12.56 -16.02
N VAL A 56 -5.35 -11.73 -15.99
CA VAL A 56 -3.99 -12.18 -16.29
C VAL A 56 -3.51 -13.24 -15.29
N SER A 57 -3.88 -13.07 -14.01
CA SER A 57 -3.57 -14.04 -12.96
C SER A 57 -4.25 -15.39 -13.23
N LYS A 58 -5.54 -15.38 -13.58
CA LYS A 58 -6.28 -16.60 -13.95
C LYS A 58 -5.72 -17.27 -15.21
N ARG A 59 -5.37 -16.50 -16.24
CA ARG A 59 -4.76 -17.03 -17.46
C ARG A 59 -3.40 -17.66 -17.20
N GLY A 60 -2.58 -17.02 -16.35
CA GLY A 60 -1.30 -17.58 -15.91
C GLY A 60 -1.48 -18.92 -15.24
N LEU A 61 -2.40 -19.01 -14.27
CA LEU A 61 -2.73 -20.26 -13.57
C LEU A 61 -3.28 -21.33 -14.51
N ALA A 62 -4.20 -20.99 -15.41
CA ALA A 62 -4.77 -21.93 -16.36
C ALA A 62 -3.71 -22.51 -17.31
N LYS A 63 -2.67 -21.74 -17.64
CA LYS A 63 -1.61 -22.16 -18.56
C LYS A 63 -0.49 -22.93 -17.89
N HIS A 64 -0.16 -22.60 -16.64
CA HIS A 64 1.06 -23.09 -15.98
C HIS A 64 0.79 -23.88 -14.69
N GLY A 65 -0.46 -23.95 -14.23
CA GLY A 65 -0.87 -24.72 -13.06
C GLY A 65 -0.05 -24.35 -11.82
N ASP A 66 0.56 -25.38 -11.21
CA ASP A 66 1.33 -25.24 -9.97
C ASP A 66 2.77 -24.75 -10.17
N ASP A 67 3.22 -24.47 -11.41
CA ASP A 67 4.52 -23.84 -11.65
C ASP A 67 4.44 -22.34 -11.39
N THR A 68 4.58 -21.96 -10.11
CA THR A 68 4.52 -20.57 -9.66
C THR A 68 5.48 -19.66 -10.43
N ARG A 69 6.68 -20.14 -10.79
CA ARG A 69 7.66 -19.33 -11.52
C ARG A 69 7.15 -19.04 -12.94
N ALA A 70 6.60 -20.04 -13.61
CA ALA A 70 6.04 -19.86 -14.95
C ALA A 70 4.78 -18.99 -14.93
N VAL A 71 3.92 -19.12 -13.92
CA VAL A 71 2.75 -18.24 -13.71
C VAL A 71 3.19 -16.78 -13.54
N VAL A 72 4.15 -16.53 -12.65
CA VAL A 72 4.70 -15.18 -12.40
C VAL A 72 5.31 -14.59 -13.67
N LYS A 73 6.13 -15.38 -14.38
CA LYS A 73 6.73 -14.93 -15.65
C LYS A 73 5.65 -14.56 -16.67
N TYR A 74 4.60 -15.38 -16.78
CA TYR A 74 3.48 -15.10 -17.68
C TYR A 74 2.81 -13.76 -17.36
N ILE A 75 2.52 -13.51 -16.08
CA ILE A 75 1.88 -12.27 -15.63
C ILE A 75 2.77 -11.06 -15.96
N VAL A 76 4.05 -11.12 -15.61
CA VAL A 76 5.02 -10.04 -15.87
C VAL A 76 5.15 -9.77 -17.36
N ASP A 77 5.33 -10.82 -18.18
CA ASP A 77 5.47 -10.70 -19.62
C ASP A 77 4.20 -10.09 -20.26
N ASP A 78 3.02 -10.46 -19.77
CA ASP A 78 1.75 -10.01 -20.34
C ASP A 78 1.46 -8.56 -19.97
N LEU A 79 1.59 -8.20 -18.68
CA LEU A 79 1.45 -6.82 -18.23
C LEU A 79 2.50 -5.90 -18.86
N HIS A 80 3.70 -6.40 -19.15
CA HIS A 80 4.72 -5.58 -19.80
C HIS A 80 4.34 -5.17 -21.23
N LYS A 81 3.48 -5.94 -21.93
CA LYS A 81 3.01 -5.57 -23.27
C LYS A 81 2.15 -4.32 -23.26
N THR A 82 1.32 -4.15 -22.22
CA THR A 82 0.34 -3.06 -22.11
C THR A 82 0.84 -1.91 -21.23
N HIS A 83 1.61 -2.21 -20.18
CA HIS A 83 2.06 -1.25 -19.17
C HIS A 83 3.56 -0.94 -19.24
N GLY A 84 4.31 -1.65 -20.09
CA GLY A 84 5.69 -1.33 -20.49
C GLY A 84 6.59 -0.92 -19.34
N VAL A 85 6.93 0.38 -19.32
CA VAL A 85 7.87 1.01 -18.38
C VAL A 85 7.45 0.96 -16.91
N HIS A 86 6.19 0.63 -16.62
CA HIS A 86 5.65 0.51 -15.27
C HIS A 86 5.82 -0.89 -14.67
N ILE A 87 6.32 -1.85 -15.45
CA ILE A 87 6.61 -3.20 -15.00
C ILE A 87 8.10 -3.32 -14.68
N ASN A 88 8.40 -3.68 -13.44
CA ASN A 88 9.74 -4.08 -13.02
C ASN A 88 10.08 -5.50 -13.53
N LEU A 89 11.05 -5.63 -14.42
CA LEU A 89 11.48 -6.93 -14.93
C LEU A 89 12.57 -7.58 -14.08
N GLU A 90 13.09 -6.87 -13.08
CA GLU A 90 14.17 -7.33 -12.21
C GLU A 90 13.58 -7.99 -10.94
N GLU A 91 13.86 -9.29 -10.74
CA GLU A 91 13.46 -10.05 -9.55
C GLU A 91 14.33 -9.70 -8.32
N GLU A 92 14.28 -8.44 -7.86
CA GLU A 92 15.06 -7.95 -6.71
C GLU A 92 14.40 -8.34 -5.37
N TRP A 93 14.53 -9.60 -4.97
CA TRP A 93 13.91 -10.15 -3.75
C TRP A 93 14.47 -9.53 -2.45
N VAL A 94 13.56 -9.22 -1.52
CA VAL A 94 13.83 -8.75 -0.14
C VAL A 94 12.94 -9.51 0.84
N PHE A 95 13.38 -9.68 2.08
CA PHE A 95 12.48 -10.09 3.15
C PHE A 95 11.53 -8.93 3.51
N ASN A 96 10.31 -9.29 3.90
CA ASN A 96 9.30 -8.37 4.39
C ASN A 96 8.82 -8.86 5.76
N ASN A 97 9.04 -8.05 6.79
CA ASN A 97 8.64 -8.34 8.16
C ASN A 97 7.69 -7.24 8.63
N ALA A 98 6.43 -7.59 8.90
CA ALA A 98 5.42 -6.64 9.36
C ALA A 98 4.25 -7.36 10.04
N GLY A 99 3.72 -6.77 11.12
CA GLY A 99 2.55 -7.29 11.83
C GLY A 99 2.77 -8.65 12.50
N GLY A 100 4.01 -9.01 12.82
CA GLY A 100 4.40 -10.33 13.33
C GLY A 100 4.58 -11.39 12.24
N ALA A 101 4.27 -11.06 10.98
CA ALA A 101 4.43 -11.95 9.85
C ALA A 101 5.77 -11.71 9.12
N MET A 102 6.22 -12.74 8.40
CA MET A 102 7.43 -12.72 7.60
C MET A 102 7.19 -13.39 6.25
N GLY A 103 7.58 -12.69 5.18
CA GLY A 103 7.59 -13.20 3.82
C GLY A 103 8.79 -12.69 3.04
N ALA A 104 8.80 -12.97 1.75
CA ALA A 104 9.72 -12.39 0.79
C ALA A 104 8.91 -11.72 -0.32
N MET A 105 9.35 -10.56 -0.77
CA MET A 105 8.72 -9.83 -1.86
C MET A 105 9.77 -9.33 -2.84
N TYR A 106 9.35 -9.08 -4.07
CA TYR A 106 10.02 -8.12 -4.95
C TYR A 106 8.92 -7.22 -5.51
N ILE A 107 9.26 -6.02 -5.96
CA ILE A 107 8.24 -5.09 -6.45
C ILE A 107 7.57 -5.71 -7.67
N ILE A 108 6.28 -6.08 -7.49
CA ILE A 108 5.29 -6.82 -8.28
C ILE A 108 4.71 -8.04 -7.51
N HIS A 109 5.44 -8.72 -6.62
CA HIS A 109 4.93 -9.95 -5.96
C HIS A 109 5.37 -10.15 -4.51
N ALA A 110 4.56 -10.89 -3.74
CA ALA A 110 4.87 -11.32 -2.38
C ALA A 110 4.67 -12.84 -2.20
N ARG A 111 5.52 -13.47 -1.38
CA ARG A 111 5.49 -14.92 -1.12
C ARG A 111 5.92 -15.29 0.29
N THR A 112 5.47 -16.45 0.75
CA THR A 112 6.12 -17.20 1.82
C THR A 112 6.40 -18.64 1.36
N ALA A 113 7.59 -19.16 1.71
CA ALA A 113 8.00 -20.51 1.35
C ALA A 113 7.72 -21.54 2.45
N ILE A 114 7.55 -21.09 3.70
CA ILE A 114 7.47 -21.94 4.90
C ILE A 114 6.30 -21.58 5.82
N GLY A 115 5.37 -20.76 5.33
CA GLY A 115 4.21 -20.27 6.06
C GLY A 115 4.43 -18.96 6.80
N THR A 116 3.35 -18.27 7.16
CA THR A 116 3.35 -17.06 7.99
C THR A 116 1.97 -16.76 8.58
N GLU A 117 1.92 -15.99 9.67
CA GLU A 117 0.69 -15.46 10.23
C GLU A 117 0.94 -14.12 10.92
N GLY A 118 -0.10 -13.29 10.99
CA GLY A 118 0.03 -12.02 11.69
C GLY A 118 -1.16 -11.09 11.52
N HIS A 119 -0.93 -9.85 11.90
CA HIS A 119 -1.86 -8.75 11.77
C HIS A 119 -1.75 -8.14 10.37
N THR A 120 -2.86 -7.92 9.66
CA THR A 120 -2.80 -7.35 8.30
C THR A 120 -2.30 -5.91 8.27
N GLY A 121 -2.49 -5.16 9.36
CA GLY A 121 -2.29 -3.72 9.40
C GLY A 121 -3.60 -2.98 9.15
N ARG A 122 -3.65 -1.69 9.56
CA ARG A 122 -4.74 -0.78 9.22
C ARG A 122 -4.24 0.20 8.18
N HIS A 123 -4.51 -0.10 6.91
CA HIS A 123 -3.94 0.66 5.80
C HIS A 123 -4.85 1.78 5.31
N THR A 124 -4.22 2.82 4.75
CA THR A 124 -4.85 3.97 4.07
C THR A 124 -5.05 3.72 2.58
N ALA A 125 -4.86 2.49 2.12
CA ALA A 125 -5.10 2.02 0.77
C ALA A 125 -5.89 0.71 0.82
N ASP A 126 -6.50 0.35 -0.31
CA ASP A 126 -7.03 -0.99 -0.53
C ASP A 126 -5.92 -1.90 -1.02
N ASP A 127 -5.96 -3.16 -0.60
CA ASP A 127 -4.97 -4.17 -0.97
C ASP A 127 -5.65 -5.42 -1.52
N TYR A 128 -5.13 -5.93 -2.64
CA TYR A 128 -5.69 -7.03 -3.41
C TYR A 128 -4.64 -8.12 -3.56
N PHE A 129 -4.88 -9.27 -2.93
CA PHE A 129 -4.00 -10.43 -2.99
C PHE A 129 -4.59 -11.45 -3.95
N HIS A 130 -4.06 -11.53 -5.17
CA HIS A 130 -4.39 -12.58 -6.13
C HIS A 130 -3.60 -13.84 -5.79
N ILE A 131 -4.27 -14.86 -5.28
CA ILE A 131 -3.59 -16.08 -4.83
C ILE A 131 -3.18 -16.90 -6.04
N LEU A 132 -1.87 -17.11 -6.22
CA LEU A 132 -1.30 -17.86 -7.34
C LEU A 132 -0.96 -19.29 -6.95
N THR A 133 -0.57 -19.52 -5.70
CA THR A 133 -0.24 -20.87 -5.21
C THR A 133 -0.49 -20.92 -3.71
N GLY A 134 -0.88 -22.08 -3.19
CA GLY A 134 -1.15 -22.26 -1.77
C GLY A 134 -2.50 -21.72 -1.36
N GLU A 135 -2.60 -21.27 -0.11
CA GLU A 135 -3.84 -20.79 0.49
C GLU A 135 -3.53 -19.61 1.40
N GLN A 136 -4.33 -18.55 1.29
CA GLN A 136 -4.39 -17.50 2.30
C GLN A 136 -5.67 -17.66 3.12
N ARG A 137 -5.56 -17.45 4.42
CA ARG A 137 -6.68 -17.38 5.35
C ARG A 137 -6.77 -15.98 5.92
N ALA A 138 -7.99 -15.53 6.17
CA ALA A 138 -8.22 -14.28 6.88
C ALA A 138 -9.31 -14.46 7.93
N TYR A 139 -9.23 -13.69 9.00
CA TYR A 139 -10.15 -13.78 10.12
C TYR A 139 -10.41 -12.40 10.71
N VAL A 140 -11.67 -12.17 11.08
CA VAL A 140 -12.10 -10.97 11.82
C VAL A 140 -12.68 -11.37 13.18
N PRO A 141 -12.36 -10.66 14.27
CA PRO A 141 -12.91 -10.95 15.59
C PRO A 141 -14.44 -10.96 15.59
N GLY A 142 -15.03 -12.00 16.17
CA GLY A 142 -16.47 -12.19 16.27
C GLY A 142 -17.04 -13.23 15.31
N GLU A 143 -16.31 -13.56 14.25
CA GLU A 143 -16.60 -14.73 13.43
C GLU A 143 -16.04 -15.99 14.10
N TYR A 144 -16.55 -17.15 13.70
CA TYR A 144 -16.09 -18.45 14.22
C TYR A 144 -15.31 -19.26 13.18
N GLU A 145 -15.48 -18.94 11.90
CA GLU A 145 -14.80 -19.62 10.79
C GLU A 145 -13.92 -18.62 10.02
N PRO A 146 -12.74 -19.04 9.56
CA PRO A 146 -11.89 -18.20 8.73
C PRO A 146 -12.43 -18.08 7.29
N GLU A 147 -12.16 -16.95 6.67
CA GLU A 147 -12.24 -16.80 5.22
C GLU A 147 -11.07 -17.55 4.57
N ILE A 148 -11.36 -18.37 3.56
CA ILE A 148 -10.37 -19.18 2.85
C ILE A 148 -10.24 -18.71 1.40
N TYR A 149 -9.00 -18.42 0.99
CA TYR A 149 -8.64 -17.91 -0.33
C TYR A 149 -7.70 -18.90 -1.04
N PRO A 150 -8.22 -19.80 -1.89
CA PRO A 150 -7.43 -20.75 -2.68
C PRO A 150 -6.85 -20.11 -3.96
N PRO A 151 -6.01 -20.81 -4.74
CA PRO A 151 -5.46 -20.28 -5.99
C PRO A 151 -6.55 -19.84 -6.98
N GLY A 152 -6.35 -18.70 -7.62
CA GLY A 152 -7.31 -18.08 -8.54
C GLY A 152 -8.37 -17.21 -7.86
N SER A 153 -8.37 -17.15 -6.53
CA SER A 153 -9.19 -16.20 -5.76
C SER A 153 -8.45 -14.89 -5.49
N VAL A 154 -9.19 -13.88 -5.00
CA VAL A 154 -8.65 -12.58 -4.59
C VAL A 154 -9.10 -12.28 -3.16
N HIS A 155 -8.15 -12.08 -2.26
CA HIS A 155 -8.44 -11.48 -0.97
C HIS A 155 -8.35 -9.96 -1.09
N HIS A 156 -9.50 -9.27 -1.00
CA HIS A 156 -9.57 -7.82 -0.96
C HIS A 156 -9.59 -7.34 0.49
N LEU A 157 -8.47 -6.80 0.95
CA LEU A 157 -8.37 -6.09 2.22
C LEU A 157 -8.75 -4.62 2.00
N ARG A 158 -9.95 -4.27 2.45
CA ARG A 158 -10.47 -2.91 2.31
C ARG A 158 -9.69 -1.91 3.15
N ARG A 159 -9.55 -0.70 2.62
CA ARG A 159 -8.99 0.44 3.35
C ARG A 159 -9.59 0.57 4.75
N GLY A 160 -8.73 0.73 5.76
CA GLY A 160 -9.11 0.90 7.17
C GLY A 160 -9.57 -0.38 7.88
N VAL A 161 -9.78 -1.49 7.17
CA VAL A 161 -10.13 -2.78 7.75
C VAL A 161 -8.88 -3.47 8.27
N VAL A 162 -9.06 -4.26 9.32
CA VAL A 162 -8.03 -5.05 9.96
C VAL A 162 -8.50 -6.50 10.03
N LYS A 163 -7.62 -7.43 9.70
CA LYS A 163 -7.83 -8.87 9.89
C LYS A 163 -6.60 -9.48 10.55
N GLN A 164 -6.79 -10.64 11.17
CA GLN A 164 -5.70 -11.61 11.24
C GLN A 164 -5.61 -12.29 9.88
N TYR A 165 -4.40 -12.57 9.41
CA TYR A 165 -4.21 -13.40 8.23
C TYR A 165 -3.19 -14.50 8.51
N SER A 166 -3.28 -15.56 7.74
CA SER A 166 -2.25 -16.58 7.69
C SER A 166 -2.11 -17.16 6.30
N MET A 167 -0.92 -17.66 6.01
CA MET A 167 -0.59 -18.48 4.87
C MET A 167 0.11 -19.71 5.48
N PRO A 168 -0.61 -20.81 5.77
CA PRO A 168 -0.10 -21.87 6.64
C PRO A 168 1.14 -22.58 6.10
N ASP A 169 1.23 -22.74 4.78
CA ASP A 169 2.30 -23.43 4.07
C ASP A 169 2.92 -22.50 3.00
N LYS A 170 3.50 -23.08 1.93
CA LYS A 170 3.90 -22.33 0.74
C LYS A 170 2.69 -21.57 0.19
N CYS A 171 2.80 -20.25 0.11
CA CYS A 171 1.78 -19.40 -0.50
C CYS A 171 2.44 -18.28 -1.30
N PHE A 172 1.88 -18.00 -2.46
CA PHE A 172 2.36 -16.95 -3.34
C PHE A 172 1.18 -16.13 -3.84
N ALA A 173 1.28 -14.80 -3.72
CA ALA A 173 0.27 -13.88 -4.20
C ALA A 173 0.89 -12.75 -5.04
N LEU A 174 0.15 -12.36 -6.07
CA LEU A 174 0.32 -11.03 -6.68
C LEU A 174 -0.43 -10.04 -5.79
N GLU A 175 0.31 -9.14 -5.16
CA GLU A 175 -0.21 -8.09 -4.29
C GLU A 175 -0.32 -6.78 -5.07
N TYR A 176 -1.50 -6.17 -5.05
CA TYR A 176 -1.73 -4.86 -5.64
C TYR A 176 -2.40 -3.94 -4.63
N ALA A 177 -1.69 -2.88 -4.22
CA ALA A 177 -2.21 -1.84 -3.37
C ALA A 177 -2.61 -0.60 -4.20
N ARG A 178 -3.77 -0.01 -3.91
CA ARG A 178 -4.23 1.24 -4.54
C ARG A 178 -4.87 2.21 -3.55
N GLY A 179 -4.43 3.46 -3.58
CA GLY A 179 -4.82 4.51 -2.64
C GLY A 179 -3.61 5.21 -2.04
N TRP A 180 -3.70 5.62 -0.77
CA TRP A 180 -2.60 6.30 -0.09
C TRP A 180 -1.59 5.29 0.43
N ILE A 181 -0.59 4.95 -0.38
CA ILE A 181 0.44 3.94 -0.08
C ILE A 181 1.51 4.42 0.92
N PRO A 182 2.05 5.66 0.86
CA PRO A 182 3.18 6.05 1.72
C PRO A 182 2.97 5.81 3.23
N PRO A 183 1.79 6.07 3.82
CA PRO A 183 1.54 5.75 5.23
C PRO A 183 1.61 4.25 5.57
N MET A 184 1.43 3.35 4.60
CA MET A 184 1.57 1.90 4.82
C MET A 184 3.02 1.51 5.14
N LEU A 185 4.02 2.27 4.68
CA LEU A 185 5.44 1.99 4.92
C LEU A 185 5.80 2.02 6.41
N PHE A 186 5.09 2.81 7.23
CA PHE A 186 5.33 2.80 8.68
C PHE A 186 5.03 1.45 9.30
N PHE A 187 3.95 0.80 8.86
CA PHE A 187 3.62 -0.56 9.26
C PHE A 187 4.62 -1.57 8.66
N GLY A 188 4.93 -1.44 7.36
CA GLY A 188 5.88 -2.31 6.66
C GLY A 188 7.30 -2.29 7.22
N PHE A 189 7.70 -1.21 7.89
CA PHE A 189 9.02 -1.08 8.53
C PHE A 189 9.02 -1.30 10.04
N ALA A 190 7.86 -1.45 10.68
CA ALA A 190 7.77 -1.52 12.14
C ALA A 190 8.58 -2.70 12.70
N ASP A 191 8.38 -3.92 12.18
CA ASP A 191 9.12 -5.08 12.67
C ASP A 191 10.57 -5.09 12.20
N GLY A 192 10.87 -4.45 11.06
CA GLY A 192 12.25 -4.20 10.65
C GLY A 192 13.01 -3.33 11.67
N LEU A 193 12.37 -2.25 12.14
CA LEU A 193 12.97 -1.26 13.03
C LEU A 193 12.96 -1.65 14.51
N PHE A 194 11.95 -2.41 14.95
CA PHE A 194 11.70 -2.65 16.37
C PHE A 194 11.69 -4.12 16.78
N SER A 195 11.76 -5.07 15.83
CA SER A 195 11.77 -6.52 16.12
C SER A 195 13.04 -7.18 15.59
N THR A 196 13.22 -7.24 14.27
CA THR A 196 14.32 -7.95 13.62
C THR A 196 15.63 -7.18 13.60
N LEU A 197 15.57 -5.84 13.57
CA LEU A 197 16.73 -4.95 13.44
C LEU A 197 17.58 -5.22 12.19
N ASP A 198 16.98 -5.77 11.13
CA ASP A 198 17.64 -6.06 9.86
C ASP A 198 17.77 -4.78 9.01
N TYR A 199 18.68 -3.90 9.43
CA TYR A 199 18.96 -2.64 8.73
C TYR A 199 19.43 -2.83 7.28
N PRO A 200 20.24 -3.86 6.92
CA PRO A 200 20.54 -4.15 5.52
C PRO A 200 19.28 -4.38 4.66
N THR A 201 18.33 -5.18 5.14
CA THR A 201 17.06 -5.40 4.42
C THR A 201 16.23 -4.12 4.37
N LEU A 202 16.11 -3.36 5.47
CA LEU A 202 15.42 -2.07 5.49
C LEU A 202 16.00 -1.08 4.46
N TRP A 203 17.33 -1.00 4.36
CA TRP A 203 18.00 -0.16 3.38
C TRP A 203 17.69 -0.60 1.96
N LYS A 204 17.80 -1.91 1.66
CA LYS A 204 17.49 -2.45 0.34
C LYS A 204 16.04 -2.17 -0.05
N THR A 205 15.08 -2.44 0.84
CA THR A 205 13.66 -2.15 0.60
C THR A 205 13.42 -0.66 0.36
N THR A 206 14.02 0.22 1.17
CA THR A 206 13.90 1.68 0.98
C THR A 206 14.47 2.13 -0.37
N HIS A 207 15.64 1.62 -0.75
CA HIS A 207 16.27 1.94 -2.02
C HIS A 207 15.42 1.50 -3.22
N LEU A 208 14.92 0.26 -3.21
CA LEU A 208 14.09 -0.29 -4.29
C LEU A 208 12.76 0.46 -4.41
N THR A 209 12.07 0.68 -3.30
CA THR A 209 10.82 1.45 -3.26
C THR A 209 11.04 2.87 -3.75
N GLY A 210 12.11 3.54 -3.30
CA GLY A 210 12.48 4.88 -3.76
C GLY A 210 12.77 4.94 -5.26
N LYS A 211 13.56 3.99 -5.80
CA LYS A 211 13.86 3.85 -7.24
C LYS A 211 12.57 3.81 -8.07
N GLN A 212 11.60 2.99 -7.66
CA GLN A 212 10.33 2.83 -8.38
C GLN A 212 9.38 4.02 -8.21
N MET A 213 9.23 4.54 -6.98
CA MET A 213 8.36 5.70 -6.72
C MET A 213 8.85 6.95 -7.45
N ILE A 214 10.14 7.27 -7.35
CA ILE A 214 10.73 8.45 -8.02
C ILE A 214 10.69 8.26 -9.55
N GLY A 215 11.02 7.06 -10.04
CA GLY A 215 10.98 6.73 -11.45
C GLY A 215 9.59 6.91 -12.07
N ASN A 216 8.53 6.48 -11.37
CA ASN A 216 7.15 6.68 -11.80
C ASN A 216 6.70 8.14 -11.66
N LEU A 217 7.07 8.83 -10.58
CA LEU A 217 6.73 10.24 -10.36
C LEU A 217 7.29 11.13 -11.47
N LEU A 218 8.54 10.92 -11.90
CA LEU A 218 9.16 11.64 -13.01
C LEU A 218 8.44 11.43 -14.35
N ARG A 219 7.62 10.38 -14.46
CA ARG A 219 6.79 10.05 -15.63
C ARG A 219 5.35 10.54 -15.50
N GLY A 220 5.02 11.25 -14.42
CA GLY A 220 3.68 11.81 -14.19
C GLY A 220 2.63 10.80 -13.72
N LYS A 221 3.06 9.65 -13.20
CA LYS A 221 2.18 8.63 -12.59
C LYS A 221 2.61 8.39 -11.15
N PHE A 222 1.63 8.30 -10.23
CA PHE A 222 1.84 8.18 -8.79
C PHE A 222 0.77 7.31 -8.15
#